data_AF-A0A524DHJ2-F1
#
_entry.id   AF-A0A524DHJ2-F1
#
_cell.length_a   1.000
_cell.length_b   1.000
_cell.length_c   1.000
_cell.angle_alpha   90.00
_cell.angle_beta   90.00
_cell.angle_gamma   90.00
#
_symmetry.space_group_name_H-M   'P 1'
#
loop_
_entity.id
_entity.type
_entity.pdbx_description
1 polymer ?
#
loop_
_entity_poly.entity_id
_entity_poly.type
_entity_poly.pdbx_seq_one_letter_code
_entity_poly.pdbx_strand_id
1 'polypeptide(L)'
;MVLLDVILMITFGITAGISTGLTGASGVLIIVPLIDIFLGYSMHMCIGISLIVDVLAPLAIALIYSRYGNIDLKSGGWLAIGSIMGAQVGAILVTGITSMGLGNLYGFVLIIMAIIMFFRGINQNQSVEEDEENLKKNLTLKKKSYQVIITLLLGILVGLMTGILGAGGELIFLIILIFVLQFPVHKAVGTSSLIMAITALSGTVARNLDICGHAQISS
;
A
#
# COMPACT_ATOMS: atom_id res chain seq x y z
N MET A 1 7.70 12.01 29.00
CA MET A 1 7.06 12.23 27.70
C MET A 1 7.83 11.48 26.62
N VAL A 2 9.06 11.86 26.28
CA VAL A 2 9.88 11.18 25.24
C VAL A 2 10.02 9.66 25.41
N LEU A 3 10.26 9.15 26.63
CA LEU A 3 10.40 7.71 26.85
C LEU A 3 9.08 6.95 26.60
N LEU A 4 7.93 7.53 26.98
CA LEU A 4 6.62 6.92 26.78
C LEU A 4 6.25 6.90 25.29
N ASP A 5 6.57 7.98 24.58
CA ASP A 5 6.31 8.11 23.13
C ASP A 5 7.11 7.07 22.34
N VAL A 6 8.39 6.87 22.69
CA VAL A 6 9.24 5.84 22.08
C VAL A 6 8.71 4.44 22.37
N ILE A 7 8.28 4.17 23.62
CA ILE A 7 7.68 2.88 23.99
C ILE A 7 6.39 2.62 23.20
N LEU A 8 5.53 3.63 23.05
CA LEU A 8 4.29 3.53 22.24
C LEU A 8 4.60 3.27 20.76
N MET A 9 5.56 3.98 20.16
CA MET A 9 5.97 3.75 18.78
C MET A 9 6.50 2.33 18.55
N ILE A 10 7.33 1.82 19.46
CA ILE A 10 7.85 0.45 19.38
C ILE A 10 6.69 -0.55 19.50
N THR A 11 5.77 -0.32 20.44
CA THR A 11 4.63 -1.22 20.65
C THR A 11 3.73 -1.28 19.41
N PHE A 12 3.36 -0.13 18.86
CA PHE A 12 2.55 -0.05 17.65
C PHE A 12 3.26 -0.63 16.42
N GLY A 13 4.57 -0.41 16.29
CA GLY A 13 5.38 -1.01 15.23
C GLY A 13 5.42 -2.53 15.31
N ILE A 14 5.56 -3.10 16.51
CA ILE A 14 5.50 -4.56 16.73
C ILE A 14 4.10 -5.09 16.38
N THR A 15 3.03 -4.44 16.86
CA THR A 15 1.66 -4.87 16.57
C THR A 15 1.36 -4.83 15.07
N ALA A 16 1.75 -3.76 14.38
CA ALA A 16 1.57 -3.65 12.93
C ALA A 16 2.42 -4.68 12.18
N GLY A 17 3.67 -4.91 12.57
CA GLY A 17 4.53 -5.92 11.95
C GLY A 17 3.96 -7.34 12.07
N ILE A 18 3.44 -7.71 13.24
CA ILE A 18 2.78 -9.00 13.46
C ILE A 18 1.50 -9.10 12.62
N SER A 19 0.69 -8.03 12.60
CA SER A 19 -0.56 -7.99 11.83
C SER A 19 -0.30 -8.14 10.32
N THR A 20 0.66 -7.40 9.78
CA THR A 20 1.06 -7.49 8.37
C THR A 20 1.68 -8.84 8.03
N GLY A 21 2.51 -9.39 8.92
CA GLY A 21 3.15 -10.70 8.71
C GLY A 21 2.15 -11.86 8.67
N LEU A 22 1.08 -11.82 9.47
CA LEU A 22 0.06 -12.87 9.52
C LEU A 22 -0.94 -12.79 8.36
N THR A 23 -1.37 -11.58 8.01
CA THR A 23 -2.45 -11.38 7.04
C THR A 23 -1.95 -11.14 5.62
N GLY A 24 -0.66 -10.81 5.45
CA GLY A 24 -0.12 -10.31 4.17
C GLY A 24 -0.75 -8.97 3.75
N ALA A 25 -1.45 -8.31 4.67
CA ALA A 25 -2.21 -7.09 4.50
C ALA A 25 -1.71 -6.04 5.51
N SER A 26 -1.39 -4.84 5.05
CA SER A 26 -0.79 -3.80 5.89
C SER A 26 -1.61 -3.48 7.14
N GLY A 27 -1.06 -3.80 8.33
CA GLY A 27 -1.54 -3.30 9.63
C GLY A 27 -1.32 -1.79 9.80
N VAL A 28 -0.64 -1.13 8.85
CA VAL A 28 -0.31 0.30 8.87
C VAL A 28 -1.54 1.20 8.66
N LEU A 29 -2.64 0.66 8.10
CA LEU A 29 -3.95 1.36 8.09
C LEU A 29 -4.39 1.81 9.49
N ILE A 30 -4.05 1.01 10.50
CA ILE A 30 -4.43 1.24 11.89
C ILE A 30 -3.41 2.13 12.59
N ILE A 31 -2.15 2.14 12.14
CA ILE A 31 -1.06 2.84 12.83
C ILE A 31 -1.16 4.36 12.68
N VAL A 32 -1.54 4.87 11.50
CA VAL A 32 -1.68 6.31 11.24
C VAL A 32 -2.67 6.98 12.20
N PRO A 33 -3.92 6.49 12.36
CA PRO A 33 -4.88 7.09 13.29
C PRO A 33 -4.49 6.82 14.76
N LEU A 34 -3.81 5.70 15.05
CA LEU A 34 -3.27 5.46 16.40
C LEU A 34 -2.24 6.52 16.78
N ILE A 35 -1.30 6.82 15.88
CA ILE A 35 -0.26 7.82 16.12
C ILE A 35 -0.89 9.21 16.25
N ASP A 36 -1.82 9.56 15.36
CA ASP A 36 -2.54 10.85 15.43
C ASP A 36 -3.28 11.02 16.76
N ILE A 37 -4.08 10.03 17.17
CA ILE A 37 -4.92 10.11 18.37
C ILE A 37 -4.09 10.05 19.67
N PHE A 38 -3.08 9.19 19.75
CA PHE A 38 -2.32 8.96 20.99
C PHE A 38 -1.11 9.89 21.16
N LEU A 39 -0.44 10.28 20.07
CA LEU A 39 0.76 11.14 20.12
C LEU A 39 0.46 12.60 19.73
N GLY A 40 -0.72 12.89 19.16
CA GLY A 40 -1.13 14.25 18.80
C GLY A 40 -0.27 14.89 17.71
N TYR A 41 0.44 14.08 16.91
CA TYR A 41 1.24 14.59 15.80
C TYR A 41 0.37 15.05 14.64
N SER A 42 0.84 16.03 13.88
CA SER A 42 0.15 16.46 12.67
C SER A 42 0.00 15.29 11.68
N MET A 43 -1.14 15.18 11.00
CA MET A 43 -1.40 14.12 10.01
C MET A 43 -0.30 13.97 8.96
N HIS A 44 0.32 15.07 8.52
CA HIS A 44 1.45 15.07 7.59
C HIS A 44 2.67 14.29 8.13
N MET A 45 2.93 14.41 9.43
CA MET A 45 4.01 13.69 10.11
C MET A 45 3.65 12.22 10.30
N CYS A 46 2.41 11.90 10.69
CA CYS A 46 1.92 10.52 10.83
C CYS A 46 2.05 9.74 9.51
N ILE A 47 1.67 10.36 8.40
CA ILE A 47 1.79 9.80 7.04
C ILE A 47 3.27 9.60 6.64
N GLY A 48 4.15 10.53 7.02
CA GLY A 48 5.59 10.37 6.78
C GLY A 48 6.17 9.18 7.54
N ILE A 49 5.79 9.00 8.81
CA ILE A 49 6.21 7.88 9.64
C ILE A 49 5.67 6.56 9.07
N SER A 50 4.41 6.52 8.63
CA SER A 50 3.81 5.31 8.06
C SER A 50 4.47 4.87 6.77
N LEU A 51 4.85 5.80 5.89
CA LEU A 51 5.57 5.48 4.65
C LEU A 51 6.92 4.80 4.92
N ILE A 52 7.65 5.23 5.95
CA ILE A 52 8.92 4.59 6.34
C ILE A 52 8.66 3.15 6.84
N VAL A 53 7.59 2.95 7.62
CA VAL A 53 7.18 1.61 8.06
C VAL A 53 6.78 0.73 6.87
N ASP A 54 6.07 1.29 5.89
CA ASP A 54 5.68 0.65 4.63
C ASP A 54 6.86 0.38 3.66
N VAL A 55 8.03 0.95 3.93
CA VAL A 55 9.28 0.52 3.28
C VAL A 55 9.85 -0.69 4.00
N LEU A 56 10.03 -0.60 5.32
CA LEU A 56 10.78 -1.60 6.08
C LEU A 56 10.03 -2.92 6.25
N ALA A 57 8.75 -2.89 6.61
CA ALA A 57 7.99 -4.10 6.90
C ALA A 57 7.72 -4.94 5.63
N PRO A 58 7.19 -4.36 4.53
CA PRO A 58 6.99 -5.10 3.28
C PRO A 58 8.30 -5.54 2.64
N LEU A 59 9.40 -4.79 2.80
CA LEU A 59 10.72 -5.24 2.34
C LEU A 59 11.19 -6.49 3.09
N ALA A 60 10.98 -6.56 4.41
CA ALA A 60 11.30 -7.77 5.17
C ALA A 60 10.46 -8.98 4.71
N ILE A 61 9.16 -8.79 4.48
CA ILE A 61 8.26 -9.83 3.95
C ILE A 61 8.72 -10.28 2.57
N ALA A 62 8.98 -9.33 1.68
CA ALA A 62 9.48 -9.59 0.34
C ALA A 62 10.79 -10.38 0.36
N LEU A 63 11.75 -10.04 1.23
CA LEU A 63 13.01 -10.79 1.34
C LEU A 63 12.79 -12.24 1.78
N ILE A 64 11.88 -12.47 2.72
CA ILE A 64 11.52 -13.83 3.16
C ILE A 64 10.91 -14.60 1.99
N TYR A 65 9.90 -14.04 1.31
CA TYR A 65 9.22 -14.68 0.18
C TYR A 65 10.13 -14.86 -1.05
N SER A 66 11.11 -13.97 -1.24
CA SER A 66 12.11 -14.08 -2.29
C SER A 66 13.00 -15.31 -2.09
N ARG A 67 13.32 -15.67 -0.84
CA ARG A 67 14.12 -16.87 -0.54
C ARG A 67 13.38 -18.17 -0.88
N TYR A 68 12.05 -18.14 -0.93
CA TYR A 68 11.22 -19.27 -1.37
C TYR A 68 10.95 -19.28 -2.89
N GLY A 69 11.54 -18.36 -3.66
CA GLY A 69 11.37 -18.30 -5.12
C GLY A 69 9.98 -17.81 -5.58
N ASN A 70 9.22 -17.18 -4.68
CA ASN A 70 7.82 -16.81 -4.91
C ASN A 70 7.62 -15.33 -5.32
N ILE A 71 8.59 -14.72 -5.99
CA ILE A 71 8.45 -13.35 -6.51
C ILE A 71 8.57 -13.37 -8.02
N ASP A 72 7.52 -12.91 -8.71
CA ASP A 72 7.54 -12.73 -10.17
C ASP A 72 7.42 -11.25 -10.54
N LEU A 73 8.58 -10.60 -10.57
CA LEU A 73 8.71 -9.20 -10.91
C LEU A 73 8.46 -8.92 -12.40
N LYS A 74 8.59 -9.92 -13.27
CA LYS A 74 8.46 -9.71 -14.72
C LYS A 74 7.03 -9.37 -15.09
N SER A 75 6.06 -10.05 -14.46
CA SER A 75 4.64 -9.80 -14.71
C SER A 75 4.15 -8.61 -13.87
N GLY A 76 4.56 -8.51 -12.60
CA GLY A 76 4.16 -7.42 -11.69
C GLY A 76 4.88 -6.08 -11.93
N GLY A 77 5.94 -6.04 -12.74
CA GLY A 77 6.76 -4.84 -12.94
C GLY A 77 6.00 -3.66 -13.53
N TRP A 78 5.03 -3.91 -14.41
CA TRP A 78 4.18 -2.83 -14.97
C TRP A 78 3.27 -2.19 -13.91
N LEU A 79 2.80 -2.98 -12.95
CA LEU A 79 2.06 -2.47 -11.80
C LEU A 79 2.95 -1.57 -10.94
N ALA A 80 4.19 -2.00 -10.71
CA ALA A 80 5.19 -1.27 -9.94
C ALA A 80 5.58 0.07 -10.57
N ILE A 81 5.79 0.09 -11.89
CA ILE A 81 6.11 1.32 -12.61
C ILE A 81 4.96 2.31 -12.49
N GLY A 82 3.73 1.85 -12.73
CA GLY A 82 2.55 2.69 -12.56
C GLY A 82 2.43 3.24 -11.14
N SER A 83 2.63 2.40 -10.12
CA SER A 83 2.51 2.82 -8.72
C SER A 83 3.59 3.79 -8.28
N ILE A 84 4.83 3.63 -8.74
CA ILE A 84 5.92 4.58 -8.49
C ILE A 84 5.55 5.96 -9.04
N MET A 85 5.09 6.03 -10.30
CA MET A 85 4.68 7.30 -10.91
C MET A 85 3.50 7.92 -10.15
N GLY A 86 2.49 7.12 -9.82
CA GLY A 86 1.34 7.57 -9.04
C GLY A 86 1.73 8.06 -7.64
N ALA A 87 2.65 7.37 -6.96
CA ALA A 87 3.08 7.74 -5.61
C ALA A 87 3.86 9.05 -5.58
N GLN A 88 4.70 9.32 -6.60
CA GLN A 88 5.37 10.61 -6.71
C GLN A 88 4.36 11.75 -6.90
N VAL A 89 3.44 11.61 -7.86
CA VAL A 89 2.41 12.62 -8.11
C VAL A 89 1.52 12.81 -6.89
N GLY A 90 1.15 11.72 -6.21
CA GLY A 90 0.33 11.75 -5.00
C GLY A 90 1.02 12.45 -3.83
N ALA A 91 2.32 12.19 -3.65
CA ALA A 91 3.14 12.83 -2.61
C ALA A 91 3.32 14.34 -2.85
N ILE A 92 3.35 14.78 -4.11
CA ILE A 92 3.39 16.21 -4.47
C ILE A 92 2.03 16.86 -4.18
N LEU A 93 0.92 16.25 -4.63
CA LEU A 93 -0.43 16.82 -4.51
C LEU A 93 -0.86 17.09 -3.06
N VAL A 94 -0.41 16.27 -2.12
CA VAL A 94 -0.79 16.37 -0.72
C VAL A 94 -0.11 17.52 0.03
N THR A 95 0.97 18.10 -0.50
CA THR A 95 1.60 19.30 0.09
C THR A 95 0.66 20.50 0.12
N GLY A 96 -0.29 20.59 -0.83
CA GLY A 96 -1.31 21.64 -0.88
C GLY A 96 -2.53 21.40 0.02
N ILE A 97 -2.62 20.24 0.70
CA ILE A 97 -3.79 19.86 1.52
C ILE A 97 -3.50 20.15 2.99
N THR A 98 -4.45 20.81 3.68
CA THR A 98 -4.35 21.10 5.12
C THR A 98 -4.45 19.82 5.96
N SER A 99 -3.85 19.80 7.17
CA SER A 99 -3.83 18.60 8.02
C SER A 99 -5.23 18.09 8.38
N MET A 100 -6.20 18.99 8.53
CA MET A 100 -7.60 18.65 8.78
C MET A 100 -8.27 18.02 7.54
N GLY A 101 -8.00 18.54 6.35
CA GLY A 101 -8.50 17.94 5.10
C GLY A 101 -7.91 16.54 4.87
N LEU A 102 -6.64 16.36 5.23
CA LEU A 102 -5.94 15.09 5.08
C LEU A 102 -6.46 14.02 6.06
N GLY A 103 -6.74 14.41 7.31
CA GLY A 103 -7.39 13.53 8.29
C GLY A 103 -8.79 13.08 7.84
N ASN A 104 -9.60 14.01 7.32
CA ASN A 104 -10.94 13.68 6.80
C ASN A 104 -10.89 12.73 5.60
N LEU A 105 -9.97 12.94 4.65
CA LEU A 105 -9.77 12.05 3.50
C LEU A 105 -9.33 10.65 3.96
N TYR A 106 -8.39 10.59 4.89
CA TYR A 106 -7.91 9.33 5.44
C TYR A 106 -9.02 8.57 6.15
N GLY A 107 -9.78 9.24 7.02
CA GLY A 107 -10.94 8.64 7.70
C GLY A 107 -12.01 8.15 6.72
N PHE A 108 -12.30 8.91 5.66
CA PHE A 108 -13.24 8.49 4.62
C PHE A 108 -12.78 7.23 3.89
N VAL A 109 -11.49 7.16 3.54
CA VAL A 109 -10.90 5.98 2.88
C VAL A 109 -10.93 4.77 3.81
N LEU A 110 -10.63 4.94 5.11
CA LEU A 110 -10.74 3.86 6.09
C LEU A 110 -12.16 3.30 6.18
N ILE A 111 -13.18 4.16 6.19
CA ILE A 111 -14.59 3.72 6.23
C ILE A 111 -14.93 2.92 4.98
N ILE A 112 -14.55 3.40 3.79
CA ILE A 112 -14.74 2.67 2.54
C ILE A 112 -14.04 1.31 2.58
N MET A 113 -12.78 1.28 3.02
CA MET A 113 -11.99 0.07 3.13
C MET A 113 -12.64 -0.94 4.08
N ALA A 114 -13.10 -0.47 5.25
CA ALA A 114 -13.79 -1.28 6.25
C ALA A 114 -15.10 -1.86 5.69
N ILE A 115 -15.90 -1.06 4.98
CA ILE A 115 -17.14 -1.51 4.35
C ILE A 115 -16.84 -2.58 3.28
N ILE A 116 -15.89 -2.33 2.39
CA ILE A 116 -15.49 -3.29 1.34
C ILE A 116 -15.02 -4.59 1.98
N MET A 117 -14.21 -4.51 3.04
CA MET A 117 -13.67 -5.69 3.72
C MET A 117 -14.74 -6.43 4.52
N PHE A 118 -15.71 -5.74 5.11
CA PHE A 118 -16.84 -6.34 5.81
C PHE A 118 -17.74 -7.12 4.86
N PHE A 119 -18.15 -6.51 3.74
CA PHE A 119 -18.98 -7.20 2.75
C PHE A 119 -18.25 -8.35 2.04
N ARG A 120 -16.94 -8.21 1.78
CA ARG A 120 -16.15 -9.29 1.16
C ARG A 120 -15.71 -10.38 2.14
N GLY A 121 -15.51 -10.03 3.41
CA GLY A 121 -15.10 -10.95 4.47
C GLY A 121 -16.24 -11.86 4.97
N ILE A 122 -17.49 -11.44 4.87
CA ILE A 122 -18.65 -12.27 5.23
C ILE A 122 -18.95 -13.33 4.17
N ASN A 123 -18.60 -13.06 2.90
CA ASN A 123 -18.75 -14.02 1.81
C ASN A 123 -17.58 -15.03 1.72
N GLN A 124 -16.79 -15.13 2.80
CA GLN A 124 -15.61 -15.98 2.92
C GLN A 124 -16.00 -17.43 3.24
N ASN A 125 -16.77 -18.05 2.35
CA ASN A 125 -16.40 -19.40 1.96
C ASN A 125 -15.13 -19.27 1.12
N GLN A 126 -14.21 -20.22 1.24
CA GLN A 126 -12.90 -20.33 0.55
C GLN A 126 -12.97 -20.41 -0.99
N SER A 127 -13.93 -19.73 -1.62
CA SER A 127 -14.18 -19.52 -3.05
C SER A 127 -13.14 -18.61 -3.73
N VAL A 128 -11.89 -18.66 -3.28
CA VAL A 128 -10.74 -18.08 -3.98
C VAL A 128 -10.10 -19.11 -4.92
N GLU A 129 -10.46 -20.41 -4.81
CA GLU A 129 -9.86 -21.50 -5.59
C GLU A 129 -10.74 -22.16 -6.69
N GLU A 130 -12.08 -22.21 -6.61
CA GLU A 130 -12.85 -23.13 -7.48
C GLU A 130 -13.70 -22.52 -8.61
N ASP A 131 -14.22 -21.29 -8.51
CA ASP A 131 -15.08 -20.72 -9.58
C ASP A 131 -14.30 -20.23 -10.83
N GLU A 132 -12.97 -20.16 -10.71
CA GLU A 132 -12.09 -19.59 -11.73
C GLU A 132 -11.78 -20.58 -12.88
N GLU A 133 -12.02 -21.89 -12.72
CA GLU A 133 -11.71 -22.89 -13.77
C GLU A 133 -12.69 -22.84 -14.95
N ASN A 134 -13.96 -22.51 -14.72
CA ASN A 134 -14.97 -22.45 -15.78
C ASN A 134 -14.95 -21.12 -16.55
N LEU A 135 -14.50 -20.02 -15.93
CA LEU A 135 -14.33 -18.73 -16.62
C LEU A 135 -13.03 -18.68 -17.45
N LYS A 136 -12.02 -19.50 -17.08
CA LYS A 136 -10.71 -19.64 -17.75
C LYS A 136 -10.80 -20.05 -19.21
N LYS A 137 -11.89 -20.68 -19.68
CA LYS A 137 -11.96 -21.18 -21.05
C LYS A 137 -12.33 -20.14 -22.10
N ASN A 138 -12.95 -19.01 -21.71
CA ASN A 138 -13.44 -18.00 -22.65
C ASN A 138 -12.52 -16.77 -22.81
N LEU A 139 -11.57 -16.54 -21.90
CA LEU A 139 -10.74 -15.32 -21.90
C LEU A 139 -9.33 -15.52 -22.48
N THR A 140 -8.91 -16.75 -22.74
CA THR A 140 -7.51 -17.12 -23.03
C THR A 140 -7.00 -16.77 -24.42
N LEU A 141 -7.83 -16.25 -25.35
CA LEU A 141 -7.43 -16.18 -26.76
C LEU A 141 -7.24 -14.78 -27.38
N LYS A 142 -7.43 -13.63 -26.70
CA LYS A 142 -7.37 -12.33 -27.42
C LYS A 142 -6.81 -11.04 -26.76
N LYS A 143 -6.31 -11.00 -25.50
CA LYS A 143 -6.14 -9.70 -24.77
C LYS A 143 -4.79 -9.38 -24.07
N LYS A 144 -3.65 -9.95 -24.47
CA LYS A 144 -2.36 -9.75 -23.76
C LYS A 144 -1.87 -8.29 -23.65
N SER A 145 -2.14 -7.43 -24.65
CA SER A 145 -1.72 -6.01 -24.61
C SER A 145 -2.64 -5.12 -23.77
N TYR A 146 -3.94 -5.43 -23.72
CA TYR A 146 -4.93 -4.71 -22.92
C TYR A 146 -4.71 -4.92 -21.41
N GLN A 147 -4.26 -6.12 -21.04
CA GLN A 147 -3.95 -6.47 -19.66
C GLN A 147 -2.82 -5.60 -19.09
N VAL A 148 -1.74 -5.37 -19.85
CA VAL A 148 -0.60 -4.52 -19.42
C VAL A 148 -1.03 -3.07 -19.16
N ILE A 149 -1.83 -2.50 -20.06
CA ILE A 149 -2.32 -1.12 -19.95
C ILE A 149 -3.22 -0.95 -18.72
N ILE A 150 -4.13 -1.91 -18.47
CA ILE A 150 -4.99 -1.91 -17.28
C ILE A 150 -4.14 -1.95 -16.01
N THR A 151 -3.16 -2.85 -15.94
CA THR A 151 -2.34 -3.01 -14.73
C THR A 151 -1.51 -1.77 -14.43
N LEU A 152 -1.00 -1.09 -15.46
CA LEU A 152 -0.28 0.17 -15.30
C LEU A 152 -1.20 1.29 -14.78
N LEU A 153 -2.41 1.40 -15.35
CA LEU A 153 -3.37 2.43 -14.97
C LEU A 153 -3.91 2.22 -13.54
N LEU A 154 -4.17 0.96 -13.16
CA LEU A 154 -4.48 0.58 -11.78
C LEU A 154 -3.30 0.86 -10.85
N GLY A 155 -2.06 0.57 -11.29
CA GLY A 155 -0.86 0.91 -10.55
C GLY A 155 -0.77 2.39 -10.22
N ILE A 156 -0.97 3.25 -11.22
CA ILE A 156 -0.99 4.72 -11.03
C ILE A 156 -2.04 5.13 -10.01
N LEU A 157 -3.27 4.61 -10.14
CA LEU A 157 -4.36 4.97 -9.24
C LEU A 157 -4.08 4.55 -7.79
N VAL A 158 -3.57 3.33 -7.59
CA VAL A 158 -3.19 2.85 -6.24
C VAL A 158 -1.99 3.61 -5.71
N GLY A 159 -0.99 3.88 -6.54
CA GLY A 159 0.17 4.69 -6.19
C GLY A 159 -0.22 6.10 -5.73
N LEU A 160 -1.15 6.76 -6.45
CA LEU A 160 -1.69 8.06 -6.06
C LEU A 160 -2.34 8.00 -4.67
N MET A 161 -3.18 7.00 -4.43
CA MET A 161 -3.81 6.81 -3.11
C MET A 161 -2.76 6.61 -2.01
N THR A 162 -1.76 5.76 -2.25
CA THR A 162 -0.67 5.53 -1.31
C THR A 162 0.17 6.78 -1.06
N GLY A 163 0.47 7.57 -2.09
CA GLY A 163 1.27 8.81 -1.96
C GLY A 163 0.55 9.92 -1.20
N ILE A 164 -0.79 10.00 -1.32
CA ILE A 164 -1.63 10.97 -0.61
C ILE A 164 -1.86 10.55 0.84
N LEU A 165 -2.25 9.28 1.05
CA LEU A 165 -2.76 8.79 2.33
C LEU A 165 -1.71 8.10 3.19
N GLY A 166 -0.58 7.69 2.62
CA GLY A 166 0.54 7.08 3.34
C GLY A 166 0.35 5.65 3.82
N ALA A 167 -0.87 5.08 3.71
CA ALA A 167 -1.16 3.71 4.09
C ALA A 167 -2.43 3.21 3.35
N GLY A 168 -2.35 2.02 2.75
CA GLY A 168 -3.53 1.30 2.23
C GLY A 168 -3.45 0.72 0.82
N GLY A 169 -2.43 1.05 0.04
CA GLY A 169 -2.24 0.45 -1.28
C GLY A 169 -1.89 -1.04 -1.28
N GLU A 170 -1.29 -1.56 -0.20
CA GLU A 170 -0.75 -2.93 -0.16
C GLU A 170 -1.82 -4.01 -0.37
N LEU A 171 -2.97 -3.89 0.30
CA LEU A 171 -4.12 -4.77 0.10
C LEU A 171 -4.64 -4.71 -1.34
N ILE A 172 -4.64 -3.51 -1.93
CA ILE A 172 -5.12 -3.31 -3.28
C ILE A 172 -4.13 -3.93 -4.28
N PHE A 173 -2.81 -3.82 -4.06
CA PHE A 173 -1.80 -4.51 -4.87
C PHE A 173 -1.96 -6.03 -4.81
N LEU A 174 -2.21 -6.59 -3.63
CA LEU A 174 -2.47 -8.02 -3.46
C LEU A 174 -3.69 -8.45 -4.28
N ILE A 175 -4.80 -7.72 -4.16
CA ILE A 175 -6.04 -8.00 -4.92
C ILE A 175 -5.79 -7.88 -6.42
N ILE A 176 -5.08 -6.85 -6.89
CA ILE A 176 -4.78 -6.70 -8.31
C ILE A 176 -3.92 -7.87 -8.81
N LEU A 177 -2.91 -8.29 -8.05
CA LEU A 177 -2.05 -9.41 -8.45
C LEU A 177 -2.82 -10.73 -8.54
N ILE A 178 -3.74 -10.98 -7.60
CA ILE A 178 -4.58 -12.18 -7.60
C ILE A 178 -5.62 -12.11 -8.72
N PHE A 179 -6.41 -11.04 -8.83
CA PHE A 179 -7.54 -10.99 -9.76
C PHE A 179 -7.16 -10.60 -11.20
N VAL A 180 -6.18 -9.72 -11.39
CA VAL A 180 -5.79 -9.21 -12.71
C VAL A 180 -4.63 -10.00 -13.31
N LEU A 181 -3.64 -10.38 -12.48
CA LEU A 181 -2.47 -11.14 -12.90
C LEU A 181 -2.60 -12.65 -12.66
N GLN A 182 -3.66 -13.09 -11.97
CA GLN A 182 -3.93 -14.51 -11.68
C GLN A 182 -2.76 -15.21 -10.98
N PHE A 183 -2.11 -14.47 -10.07
CA PHE A 183 -1.02 -15.04 -9.29
C PHE A 183 -1.56 -15.91 -8.17
N PRO A 184 -0.91 -17.07 -7.90
CA PRO A 184 -1.25 -17.84 -6.71
C PRO A 184 -0.96 -16.98 -5.47
N VAL A 185 -1.80 -17.06 -4.45
CA VAL A 185 -1.75 -16.20 -3.25
C VAL A 185 -0.33 -16.12 -2.66
N HIS A 186 0.35 -17.26 -2.57
CA HIS A 186 1.73 -17.34 -2.07
C HIS A 186 2.75 -16.53 -2.90
N LYS A 187 2.55 -16.35 -4.20
CA LYS A 187 3.38 -15.46 -5.04
C LYS A 187 2.90 -14.01 -5.03
N ALA A 188 1.59 -13.83 -4.92
CA ALA A 188 0.97 -12.51 -4.89
C ALA A 188 1.43 -11.71 -3.66
N VAL A 189 1.46 -12.34 -2.47
CA VAL A 189 1.90 -11.69 -1.22
C VAL A 189 3.36 -11.23 -1.28
N GLY A 190 4.26 -12.07 -1.79
CA GLY A 190 5.67 -11.70 -1.96
C GLY A 190 5.89 -10.59 -3.01
N THR A 191 5.10 -10.62 -4.08
CA THR A 191 5.21 -9.62 -5.16
C THR A 191 4.57 -8.29 -4.76
N SER A 192 3.42 -8.29 -4.09
CA SER A 192 2.72 -7.07 -3.64
C SER A 192 3.52 -6.32 -2.58
N SER A 193 4.10 -7.03 -1.61
CA SER A 193 4.93 -6.44 -0.55
C SER A 193 6.18 -5.77 -1.12
N LEU A 194 6.82 -6.40 -2.11
CA LEU A 194 7.98 -5.80 -2.78
C LEU A 194 7.59 -4.55 -3.59
N ILE A 195 6.47 -4.61 -4.33
CA ILE A 195 5.95 -3.45 -5.06
C ILE A 195 5.61 -2.29 -4.11
N MET A 196 4.99 -2.61 -2.97
CA MET A 196 4.66 -1.65 -1.92
C MET A 196 5.92 -1.00 -1.36
N ALA A 197 6.95 -1.78 -1.01
CA ALA A 197 8.21 -1.25 -0.48
C ALA A 197 8.86 -0.24 -1.44
N ILE A 198 8.91 -0.55 -2.74
CA ILE A 198 9.49 0.36 -3.75
C ILE A 198 8.61 1.61 -3.93
N THR A 199 7.28 1.44 -3.94
CA THR A 199 6.32 2.54 -4.09
C THR A 199 6.38 3.50 -2.90
N ALA A 200 6.41 2.97 -1.68
CA ALA A 200 6.52 3.72 -0.44
C ALA A 200 7.87 4.45 -0.34
N LEU A 201 8.95 3.80 -0.78
CA LEU A 201 10.27 4.43 -0.86
C LEU A 201 10.23 5.63 -1.82
N SER A 202 9.63 5.44 -3.00
CA SER A 202 9.45 6.53 -3.98
C SER A 202 8.60 7.67 -3.42
N GLY A 203 7.50 7.37 -2.73
CA GLY A 203 6.65 8.39 -2.10
C GLY A 203 7.38 9.15 -0.99
N THR A 204 8.19 8.45 -0.18
CA THR A 204 9.01 9.06 0.88
C THR A 204 10.07 10.01 0.32
N VAL A 205 10.74 9.60 -0.77
CA VAL A 205 11.74 10.43 -1.45
C VAL A 205 11.09 11.66 -2.08
N ALA A 206 9.97 11.50 -2.80
CA ALA A 206 9.25 12.61 -3.42
C ALA A 206 8.82 13.65 -2.38
N ARG A 207 8.29 13.19 -1.25
CA ARG A 207 7.86 14.09 -0.17
C ARG A 207 9.01 14.87 0.45
N ASN A 208 10.17 14.25 0.66
CA ASN A 208 11.34 14.94 1.20
C ASN A 208 11.93 15.94 0.20
N LEU A 209 11.90 15.65 -1.11
CA LEU A 209 12.36 16.58 -2.15
C LEU A 209 11.51 17.85 -2.20
N ASP A 210 10.18 17.72 -2.13
CA ASP A 210 9.28 18.88 -2.19
C ASP A 210 9.36 19.81 -0.97
N ILE A 211 9.57 19.21 0.22
CA ILE A 211 9.80 19.98 1.45
C ILE A 211 11.09 20.81 1.32
N CYS A 212 12.12 20.26 0.68
CA CYS A 212 13.37 20.98 0.42
C CYS A 212 13.19 22.11 -0.61
N GLY A 213 12.35 21.89 -1.63
CA GLY A 213 12.00 22.91 -2.62
C GLY A 213 11.23 24.11 -2.04
N HIS A 214 10.31 23.88 -1.10
CA HIS A 214 9.59 24.96 -0.41
C HIS A 214 10.43 25.64 0.67
N ALA A 215 11.38 24.94 1.29
CA ALA A 215 12.29 25.53 2.28
C ALA A 215 13.23 26.59 1.68
N GLN A 216 13.59 26.49 0.39
CA GLN A 216 14.43 27.50 -0.28
C GLN A 216 13.71 28.79 -0.69
N ILE A 217 12.37 28.81 -0.70
CA ILE A 217 11.59 30.01 -1.10
C ILE A 217 11.19 30.86 0.12
N SER A 218 11.40 30.33 1.34
CA SER A 218 11.02 30.98 2.61
C SER A 218 12.21 31.38 3.49
N SER A 219 13.44 31.40 2.97
CA SER A 219 14.66 31.88 3.66
C SER A 219 15.24 33.12 3.01
#